data_AF-A0A9R1W6T4-F1
#
_entry.id   AF-A0A9R1W6T4-F1
#
_cell.length_a   1.000
_cell.length_b   1.000
_cell.length_c   1.000
_cell.angle_alpha   90.00
_cell.angle_beta   90.00
_cell.angle_gamma   90.00
#
_symmetry.space_group_name_H-M   'P 1'
#
loop_
_entity.id
_entity.type
_entity.pdbx_description
1 polymer ?
#
loop_
_entity_poly.entity_id
_entity_poly.type
_entity_poly.pdbx_seq_one_letter_code
_entity_poly.pdbx_strand_id
1 'polypeptide(L)'
;MEEKKDEEESILNEGEAEIAIAHARRLIQSGVHASDIGVITPYSAQIVLLRVLRTKDDKLKKSFIVTLQLALTKRYMLFQGFQ
;
A
#
# COMPACT_ATOMS: atom_id res chain seq x y z
N MET A 1 24.72 22.36 -25.50
CA MET A 1 23.30 22.17 -25.18
C MET A 1 23.31 21.38 -23.89
N GLU A 2 23.01 22.00 -22.75
CA GLU A 2 22.92 21.28 -21.49
C GLU A 2 21.82 20.23 -21.61
N GLU A 3 22.19 18.96 -21.59
CA GLU A 3 21.25 17.86 -21.38
C GLU A 3 20.60 18.09 -20.01
N LYS A 4 19.35 18.53 -20.01
CA LYS A 4 18.49 18.46 -18.84
C LYS A 4 18.36 16.99 -18.49
N LYS A 5 18.92 16.60 -17.34
CA LYS A 5 18.69 15.29 -16.73
C LYS A 5 17.19 15.09 -16.61
N ASP A 6 16.67 14.05 -17.26
CA ASP A 6 15.30 13.62 -17.11
C ASP A 6 15.01 13.38 -15.62
N GLU A 7 14.11 14.19 -15.07
CA GLU A 7 13.48 13.94 -13.78
C GLU A 7 12.52 12.74 -13.93
N GLU A 8 13.04 11.55 -14.23
CA GLU A 8 12.29 10.29 -14.13
C GLU A 8 12.11 9.87 -12.64
N GLU A 9 11.75 10.83 -11.79
CA GLU A 9 11.47 10.61 -10.37
C GLU A 9 9.95 10.62 -10.12
N SER A 10 9.31 9.48 -10.37
CA SER A 10 8.39 8.80 -9.43
C SER A 10 7.39 7.91 -10.17
N ILE A 11 7.61 6.60 -10.12
CA ILE A 11 6.64 5.58 -10.56
C ILE A 11 5.55 5.43 -9.49
N LEU A 12 4.77 6.49 -9.26
CA LEU A 12 3.57 6.47 -8.42
C LEU A 12 2.37 6.92 -9.25
N ASN A 13 1.23 6.29 -8.99
CA ASN A 13 -0.02 6.62 -9.66
C ASN A 13 -1.03 7.05 -8.59
N GLU A 14 -1.30 8.36 -8.56
CA GLU A 14 -2.20 8.97 -7.59
C GLU A 14 -3.63 8.44 -7.73
N GLY A 15 -4.13 8.32 -8.96
CA GLY A 15 -5.46 7.79 -9.23
C GLY A 15 -5.63 6.35 -8.75
N GLU A 16 -4.64 5.48 -9.00
CA GLU A 16 -4.66 4.11 -8.46
C GLU A 16 -4.58 4.08 -6.93
N ALA A 17 -3.81 4.97 -6.31
CA ALA A 17 -3.72 5.05 -4.86
C ALA A 17 -5.06 5.45 -4.23
N GLU A 18 -5.74 6.45 -4.81
CA GLU A 18 -7.06 6.88 -4.38
C GLU A 18 -8.11 5.78 -4.54
N ILE A 19 -8.10 5.09 -5.69
CA ILE A 19 -9.00 3.96 -5.95
C ILE A 19 -8.77 2.84 -4.93
N ALA A 20 -7.51 2.47 -4.65
CA ALA A 20 -7.18 1.44 -3.67
C ALA A 20 -7.70 1.80 -2.26
N ILE A 21 -7.51 3.06 -1.84
CA ILE A 21 -8.01 3.56 -0.55
C ILE A 21 -9.55 3.56 -0.52
N ALA A 22 -10.20 3.95 -1.62
CA ALA A 22 -11.66 3.92 -1.73
C ALA A 22 -12.21 2.49 -1.62
N HIS A 23 -11.56 1.50 -2.24
CA HIS A 23 -11.94 0.09 -2.09
C HIS A 23 -11.74 -0.41 -0.66
N ALA A 24 -10.59 -0.10 -0.02
CA ALA A 24 -10.35 -0.46 1.37
C ALA A 24 -11.41 0.14 2.31
N ARG A 25 -11.81 1.40 2.08
CA ARG A 25 -12.89 2.05 2.82
C ARG A 25 -14.23 1.34 2.64
N ARG A 26 -14.58 0.94 1.40
CA ARG A 26 -15.81 0.18 1.12
C ARG A 26 -15.83 -1.16 1.85
N LEU A 27 -14.70 -1.89 1.88
CA LEU A 27 -14.61 -3.14 2.64
C LEU A 27 -14.90 -2.93 4.13
N ILE A 28 -14.34 -1.88 4.73
CA ILE A 28 -14.65 -1.53 6.14
C ILE A 28 -16.13 -1.21 6.32
N GLN A 29 -16.73 -0.44 5.40
CA GLN A 29 -18.16 -0.13 5.44
C GLN A 29 -19.05 -1.38 5.33
N SER A 30 -18.58 -2.40 4.63
CA SER A 30 -19.23 -3.71 4.55
C SER A 30 -18.96 -4.62 5.76
N GLY A 31 -18.20 -4.17 6.76
CA GLY A 31 -17.95 -4.90 8.02
C GLY A 31 -16.61 -5.64 8.10
N VAL A 32 -15.73 -5.51 7.09
CA VAL A 32 -14.39 -6.10 7.16
C VAL A 32 -13.53 -5.32 8.16
N HIS A 33 -12.86 -6.01 9.07
CA HIS A 33 -11.95 -5.35 9.99
C HIS A 33 -10.73 -4.81 9.23
N ALA A 34 -10.33 -3.57 9.53
CA ALA A 34 -9.21 -2.93 8.86
C ALA A 34 -7.89 -3.74 8.96
N SER A 35 -7.69 -4.50 10.03
CA SER A 35 -6.54 -5.42 10.20
C SER A 35 -6.48 -6.54 9.16
N ASP A 36 -7.62 -6.86 8.55
CA ASP A 36 -7.75 -7.97 7.60
C ASP A 36 -7.58 -7.48 6.15
N ILE A 37 -7.35 -6.17 5.97
CA ILE A 37 -7.17 -5.52 4.67
C ILE A 37 -5.68 -5.28 4.43
N GLY A 38 -5.17 -5.82 3.34
CA GLY A 38 -3.82 -5.58 2.83
C GLY A 38 -3.84 -4.98 1.43
N VAL A 39 -3.06 -3.92 1.20
CA VAL A 39 -2.77 -3.38 -0.13
C VAL A 39 -1.34 -3.77 -0.51
N ILE A 40 -1.20 -4.42 -1.68
CA ILE A 40 0.09 -4.89 -2.21
C ILE A 40 0.42 -4.09 -3.46
N THR A 41 1.63 -3.53 -3.52
CA THR A 41 2.13 -2.82 -4.71
C THR A 41 3.64 -3.09 -4.88
N PRO A 42 4.16 -3.20 -6.11
CA PRO A 42 5.58 -3.47 -6.33
C PRO A 42 6.48 -2.23 -6.12
N TYR A 43 5.91 -1.02 -6.14
CA TYR A 43 6.69 0.21 -6.14
C TYR A 43 6.77 0.86 -4.75
N SER A 44 8.00 1.11 -4.28
CA SER A 44 8.24 1.78 -2.99
C SER A 44 7.65 3.19 -2.94
N ALA A 45 7.70 3.95 -4.04
CA ALA A 45 7.09 5.28 -4.13
C ALA A 45 5.57 5.23 -3.91
N GLN A 46 4.89 4.24 -4.50
CA GLN A 46 3.46 4.02 -4.30
C GLN A 46 3.12 3.67 -2.85
N ILE A 47 3.99 2.91 -2.15
CA ILE A 47 3.80 2.62 -0.72
C ILE A 47 3.81 3.91 0.12
N VAL A 48 4.71 4.84 -0.19
CA VAL A 48 4.78 6.13 0.52
C VAL A 48 3.48 6.90 0.34
N LEU A 49 2.99 7.02 -0.90
CA LEU A 49 1.72 7.69 -1.18
C LEU A 49 0.54 7.02 -0.48
N LEU A 50 0.42 5.69 -0.60
CA LEU A 50 -0.66 4.93 0.05
C LEU A 50 -0.63 5.10 1.58
N ARG A 51 0.55 5.19 2.21
CA ARG A 51 0.68 5.44 3.65
C ARG A 51 0.19 6.83 4.03
N VAL A 52 0.52 7.85 3.23
CA VAL A 52 0.03 9.23 3.43
C VAL A 52 -1.50 9.25 3.32
N LEU A 53 -2.07 8.67 2.25
CA LEU A 53 -3.52 8.64 2.08
C LEU A 53 -4.22 7.85 3.20
N ARG A 54 -3.65 6.73 3.65
CA ARG A 54 -4.16 5.95 4.78
C ARG A 54 -4.21 6.77 6.07
N THR A 55 -3.21 7.62 6.34
CA THR A 55 -3.20 8.45 7.57
C THR A 55 -4.30 9.51 7.61
N LYS A 56 -4.88 9.87 6.46
CA LYS A 56 -6.02 10.80 6.38
C LYS A 56 -7.35 10.16 6.79
N ASP A 57 -7.39 8.84 6.99
CA ASP A 57 -8.59 8.10 7.36
C ASP A 57 -8.34 7.21 8.58
N ASP A 58 -8.89 7.63 9.72
CA ASP A 58 -8.71 6.94 11.00
C ASP A 58 -9.18 5.47 10.97
N LYS A 59 -10.18 5.16 10.14
CA LYS A 59 -10.70 3.79 10.03
C LYS A 59 -9.70 2.85 9.35
N LEU A 60 -8.83 3.39 8.51
CA LEU A 60 -7.83 2.64 7.75
C LEU A 60 -6.49 2.50 8.48
N LYS A 61 -6.29 3.10 9.66
CA LYS A 61 -5.00 3.08 10.38
C LYS A 61 -4.44 1.67 10.61
N LYS A 62 -5.30 0.65 10.74
CA LYS A 62 -4.90 -0.75 10.97
C LYS A 62 -4.66 -1.56 9.69
N SER A 63 -4.93 -1.02 8.50
CA SER A 63 -4.67 -1.74 7.25
C SER A 63 -3.18 -1.79 6.91
N PHE A 64 -2.77 -2.90 6.34
CA PHE A 64 -1.38 -3.15 5.96
C PHE A 64 -1.11 -2.68 4.53
N ILE A 65 0.03 -2.00 4.33
CA ILE A 65 0.53 -1.62 2.99
C ILE A 65 1.95 -2.18 2.89
N VAL A 66 2.16 -3.09 1.95
CA VAL A 66 3.41 -3.85 1.83
C VAL A 66 3.80 -4.09 0.38
N THR A 67 5.09 -4.34 0.14
CA THR A 67 5.56 -4.87 -1.14
C THR A 67 5.17 -6.34 -1.28
N LEU A 68 5.15 -6.84 -2.52
CA LEU A 68 4.96 -8.28 -2.79
C LEU A 68 6.03 -9.14 -2.10
N GLN A 69 7.30 -8.74 -2.18
CA GLN A 69 8.39 -9.46 -1.52
C GLN A 69 8.16 -9.57 0.00
N LEU A 70 7.74 -8.48 0.64
CA LEU A 70 7.47 -8.50 2.09
C LEU A 70 6.23 -9.34 2.42
N ALA A 71 5.18 -9.28 1.59
CA ALA A 71 3.98 -10.10 1.75
C ALA A 71 4.29 -11.61 1.66
N LEU A 72 5.07 -12.01 0.65
CA LEU A 72 5.51 -13.39 0.48
C LEU A 72 6.43 -13.83 1.62
N THR A 73 7.33 -12.96 2.06
CA THR A 73 8.23 -13.25 3.19
C THR A 73 7.44 -13.47 4.48
N LYS A 74 6.49 -12.60 4.79
CA LYS A 74 5.60 -12.76 5.96
C LYS A 74 4.80 -14.06 5.90
N ARG A 75 4.26 -14.40 4.73
CA ARG A 75 3.51 -15.65 4.54
C ARG A 75 4.41 -16.87 4.71
N TYR A 76 5.64 -16.82 4.19
CA TYR A 76 6.61 -17.89 4.35
C TYR A 76 7.01 -18.07 5.82
N MET A 77 7.32 -16.98 6.53
CA MET A 77 7.65 -17.03 7.96
C MET A 77 6.52 -17.64 8.79
N LEU A 78 5.27 -17.25 8.51
CA LEU A 78 4.09 -17.80 9.18
C LEU A 78 3.94 -19.31 8.89
N PHE A 79 4.17 -19.74 7.65
CA PHE A 79 4.15 -21.15 7.27
C PHE A 79 5.22 -21.98 8.01
N GLN A 80 6.38 -21.37 8.29
CA GLN A 80 7.47 -21.99 9.04
C GLN A 80 7.33 -21.87 10.58
N GLY A 81 6.25 -21.24 11.06
CA GLY A 81 5.98 -21.10 12.50
C GLY A 81 6.81 -20.01 13.21
N PHE A 82 7.43 -19.09 12.48
CA PHE A 82 8.08 -17.92 13.08
C PHE A 82 7.03 -16.83 13.40
N GLN A 83 7.05 -16.31 14.63
CA GLN A 83 6.22 -15.17 15.09
C GLN A 83 7.03 -13.88 15.22
#